data_AF-A0A817M9I8-F1
#
_entry.id   AF-A0A817M9I8-F1
#
_cell.length_a   1.000
_cell.length_b   1.000
_cell.length_c   1.000
_cell.angle_alpha   90.00
_cell.angle_beta   90.00
_cell.angle_gamma   90.00
#
_symmetry.space_group_name_H-M   'P 1'
#
loop_
_entity.id
_entity.type
_entity.pdbx_description
1 polymer ?
#
loop_
_entity_poly.entity_id
_entity_poly.type
_entity_poly.pdbx_seq_one_letter_code
_entity_poly.pdbx_strand_id
1 'polypeptide(L)'
;MDATEQEIFTIINNHRQQNGLPLLQPSVNLAYVAHTHAIDVIENDPDVNGGNMHSWSNKGKWKPVRYTPDHAQAQLMWSKPSEISNYKFNGFEISFGY
;
A
#
# COMPACT_ATOMS: atom_id res chain seq x y z
N MET A 1 9.22 5.98 9.89
CA MET A 1 8.69 4.69 10.32
C MET A 1 8.55 4.73 11.83
N ASP A 2 7.33 4.66 12.34
CA ASP A 2 7.04 4.70 13.77
C ASP A 2 7.28 3.34 14.45
N ALA A 3 7.06 3.28 15.77
CA ALA A 3 7.28 2.07 16.55
C ALA A 3 6.32 0.93 16.17
N THR A 4 5.07 1.24 15.85
CA THR A 4 4.05 0.27 15.43
C THR A 4 4.41 -0.34 14.08
N GLU A 5 4.84 0.48 13.13
CA GLU A 5 5.29 0.02 11.81
C GLU A 5 6.55 -0.87 11.91
N GLN A 6 7.46 -0.56 12.84
CA GLN A 6 8.64 -1.40 13.12
C GLN A 6 8.26 -2.75 13.74
N GLU A 7 7.26 -2.77 14.62
CA GLU A 7 6.75 -4.00 15.22
C GLU A 7 6.10 -4.90 14.15
N ILE A 8 5.23 -4.35 13.30
CA ILE A 8 4.62 -5.08 12.17
C ILE A 8 5.71 -5.68 11.27
N PHE A 9 6.73 -4.89 10.93
CA PHE A 9 7.84 -5.36 10.11
C PHE A 9 8.61 -6.53 10.77
N THR A 10 8.81 -6.46 12.09
CA THR A 10 9.44 -7.53 12.86
C THR A 10 8.60 -8.81 12.83
N ILE A 11 7.28 -8.71 13.03
CA ILE A 11 6.35 -9.84 12.96
C ILE A 11 6.39 -10.50 11.58
N ILE A 12 6.36 -9.71 10.50
CA ILE A 12 6.45 -10.22 9.12
C ILE A 12 7.76 -10.97 8.91
N ASN A 13 8.89 -10.39 9.33
CA ASN A 13 10.19 -11.03 9.16
C ASN A 13 10.35 -12.31 10.00
N ASN A 14 9.79 -12.34 11.21
CA ASN A 14 9.73 -13.57 12.01
C ASN A 14 8.93 -14.67 11.30
N HIS A 15 7.77 -14.34 10.73
CA HIS A 15 6.97 -15.29 9.96
C HIS A 15 7.72 -15.80 8.72
N ARG A 16 8.42 -14.90 8.00
CA ARG A 16 9.25 -15.28 6.85
C ARG A 16 10.37 -16.23 7.26
N GLN A 17 11.07 -15.93 8.36
CA GLN A 17 12.15 -16.78 8.88
C GLN A 17 11.65 -18.18 9.23
N GLN A 18 10.49 -18.28 9.90
CA GLN A 18 9.85 -19.57 10.24
C GLN A 18 9.52 -20.42 9.01
N ASN A 19 9.26 -19.78 7.87
CA ASN A 19 8.98 -20.45 6.59
C ASN A 19 10.21 -20.58 5.68
N GLY A 20 11.42 -20.32 6.19
CA GLY A 20 12.66 -20.44 5.41
C GLY A 20 12.81 -19.38 4.30
N LEU A 21 12.07 -18.27 4.38
CA LEU A 21 12.12 -17.18 3.41
C LEU A 21 13.14 -16.11 3.83
N PRO A 22 13.81 -15.44 2.86
CA PRO A 22 14.74 -14.35 3.15
C PRO A 22 14.05 -13.19 3.89
N LEU A 23 14.77 -12.55 4.82
CA LEU A 23 14.27 -11.36 5.50
C LEU A 23 14.10 -10.20 4.52
N LEU A 24 13.04 -9.42 4.72
CA LEU A 24 12.84 -8.15 4.04
C LEU A 24 13.75 -7.09 4.66
N GLN A 25 14.05 -6.06 3.87
CA GLN A 25 14.69 -4.83 4.33
C GLN A 25 13.62 -3.74 4.50
N PRO A 26 13.64 -2.95 5.59
CA PRO A 26 12.65 -1.91 5.79
C PRO A 26 12.87 -0.78 4.78
N SER A 27 11.78 -0.20 4.29
CA SER A 27 11.80 0.94 3.37
C SER A 27 10.93 2.06 3.92
N VAL A 28 11.56 3.18 4.29
CA VAL A 28 10.84 4.36 4.81
C VAL A 28 9.87 4.91 3.77
N ASN A 29 10.22 4.86 2.49
CA ASN A 29 9.35 5.31 1.41
C ASN A 29 8.10 4.42 1.28
N LEU A 30 8.26 3.09 1.34
CA LEU A 30 7.10 2.18 1.23
C LEU A 30 6.22 2.22 2.48
N ALA A 31 6.82 2.40 3.67
CA ALA A 31 6.06 2.64 4.90
C ALA A 31 5.21 3.93 4.78
N TYR A 32 5.82 5.01 4.30
CA TYR A 32 5.09 6.26 4.06
C TYR A 32 3.92 6.09 3.09
N VAL A 33 4.10 5.32 2.01
CA VAL A 33 3.03 5.02 1.04
C VAL A 33 1.91 4.22 1.69
N ALA A 34 2.24 3.16 2.42
CA ALA A 34 1.25 2.31 3.10
C ALA A 34 0.45 3.10 4.16
N HIS A 35 1.13 3.92 4.96
CA HIS A 35 0.50 4.79 5.95
C HIS A 35 -0.43 5.82 5.31
N THR A 36 0.04 6.48 4.24
CA THR A 36 -0.76 7.46 3.50
C THR A 36 -2.01 6.84 2.89
N HIS A 37 -1.88 5.64 2.30
CA HIS A 37 -2.99 4.89 1.73
C HIS A 37 -4.01 4.48 2.79
N ALA A 38 -3.56 3.97 3.93
CA ALA A 38 -4.45 3.56 5.02
C ALA A 38 -5.29 4.73 5.54
N ILE A 39 -4.70 5.92 5.68
CA ILE A 39 -5.43 7.15 6.03
C ILE A 39 -6.44 7.50 4.92
N ASP A 40 -6.03 7.47 3.65
CA ASP A 40 -6.92 7.79 2.54
C ASP A 40 -8.15 6.88 2.48
N VAL A 41 -7.95 5.58 2.71
CA VAL A 41 -9.05 4.61 2.76
C VAL A 41 -10.02 4.93 3.89
N ILE A 42 -9.50 5.16 5.10
CA ILE A 42 -10.33 5.42 6.30
C ILE A 42 -11.08 6.76 6.22
N GLU A 43 -10.47 7.79 5.65
CA GLU A 43 -11.04 9.14 5.66
C GLU A 43 -11.93 9.44 4.45
N ASN A 44 -11.71 8.77 3.32
CA ASN A 44 -12.33 9.16 2.04
C ASN A 44 -13.11 8.04 1.34
N ASP A 45 -13.12 6.83 1.90
CA ASP A 45 -13.84 5.64 1.39
C ASP A 45 -13.70 5.44 -0.15
N PRO A 46 -12.49 5.53 -0.75
CA PRO A 46 -12.31 5.31 -2.18
C PRO A 46 -12.63 3.87 -2.62
N ASP A 47 -12.66 2.94 -1.66
CA ASP A 47 -12.94 1.53 -1.82
C ASP A 47 -14.44 1.21 -1.91
N VAL A 48 -15.34 2.16 -1.61
CA VAL A 48 -16.79 1.95 -1.75
C VAL A 48 -17.32 2.28 -3.15
N ASN A 49 -18.60 1.98 -3.40
CA ASN A 49 -19.32 2.31 -4.64
C ASN A 49 -18.69 1.72 -5.91
N GLY A 50 -18.12 0.51 -5.85
CA GLY A 50 -17.52 -0.17 -7.00
C GLY A 50 -16.00 0.01 -7.14
N GLY A 51 -15.35 0.58 -6.12
CA GLY A 51 -13.92 0.38 -5.88
C GLY A 51 -13.65 -0.87 -5.04
N ASN A 52 -12.40 -1.09 -4.70
CA ASN A 52 -11.96 -1.99 -3.63
C ASN A 52 -10.81 -1.35 -2.83
N MET A 53 -10.23 -2.07 -1.87
CA MET A 53 -9.17 -1.59 -0.96
C MET A 53 -7.87 -1.11 -1.67
N HIS A 54 -7.75 -1.28 -2.98
CA HIS A 54 -6.65 -0.75 -3.80
C HIS A 54 -6.98 0.60 -4.47
N SER A 55 -8.14 1.17 -4.17
CA SER A 55 -8.59 2.45 -4.72
C SER A 55 -7.97 3.60 -3.94
N TRP A 56 -7.52 4.62 -4.65
CA TRP A 56 -6.99 5.85 -4.07
C TRP A 56 -7.91 7.02 -4.44
N SER A 57 -8.28 7.81 -3.44
CA SER A 57 -9.21 8.93 -3.59
C SER A 57 -8.57 10.09 -4.36
N ASN A 58 -9.37 11.14 -4.63
CA ASN A 58 -8.90 12.38 -5.22
C ASN A 58 -8.47 13.45 -4.19
N LYS A 59 -8.25 13.06 -2.93
CA LYS A 59 -7.96 13.99 -1.82
C LYS A 59 -6.46 14.20 -1.57
N GLY A 60 -5.60 13.50 -2.30
CA GLY A 60 -4.16 13.62 -2.20
C GLY A 60 -3.47 14.26 -3.41
N LYS A 61 -2.13 14.24 -3.36
CA LYS A 61 -1.26 14.72 -4.45
C LYS A 61 -0.93 13.66 -5.50
N TRP A 62 -1.55 12.49 -5.40
CA TRP A 62 -1.45 11.37 -6.34
C TRP A 62 -2.55 11.45 -7.39
N LYS A 63 -2.42 10.63 -8.44
CA LYS A 63 -3.51 10.42 -9.40
C LYS A 63 -4.57 9.52 -8.75
N PRO A 64 -5.84 9.92 -8.67
CA PRO A 64 -6.88 9.05 -8.12
C PRO A 64 -7.02 7.77 -8.96
N VAL A 65 -7.33 6.66 -8.31
CA VAL A 65 -7.66 5.39 -8.99
C VAL A 65 -8.87 4.75 -8.34
N ARG A 66 -9.86 4.40 -9.14
CA ARG A 66 -10.96 3.53 -8.71
C ARG A 66 -10.59 2.13 -9.13
N TYR A 67 -10.13 1.31 -8.20
CA TYR A 67 -9.60 0.01 -8.54
C TYR A 67 -10.73 -1.02 -8.67
N THR A 68 -10.90 -1.57 -9.86
CA THR A 68 -11.95 -2.52 -10.22
C THR A 68 -11.42 -3.97 -10.28
N PRO A 69 -12.29 -4.99 -10.14
CA PRO A 69 -11.88 -6.41 -10.15
C PRO A 69 -11.24 -6.89 -11.46
N ASP A 70 -11.41 -6.18 -12.57
CA ASP A 70 -10.77 -6.47 -13.85
C ASP A 70 -9.30 -6.02 -13.91
N HIS A 71 -8.82 -5.35 -12.86
CA HIS A 71 -7.47 -4.82 -12.74
C HIS A 71 -7.09 -3.84 -13.88
N ALA A 72 -8.06 -3.26 -14.59
CA ALA A 72 -7.80 -2.42 -15.76
C ALA A 72 -6.91 -1.19 -15.44
N GLN A 73 -6.94 -0.73 -14.19
CA GLN A 73 -6.15 0.40 -13.70
C GLN A 73 -4.96 0.02 -12.82
N ALA A 74 -4.45 -1.23 -12.90
CA ALA A 74 -3.37 -1.71 -12.04
C ALA A 74 -2.12 -0.81 -12.04
N GLN A 75 -1.76 -0.26 -13.21
CA GLN A 75 -0.63 0.67 -13.36
C GLN A 75 -0.75 1.92 -12.49
N LEU A 76 -1.96 2.44 -12.29
CA LEU A 76 -2.19 3.64 -11.47
C LEU A 76 -2.07 3.36 -9.97
N MET A 77 -2.33 2.13 -9.52
CA MET A 77 -2.04 1.72 -8.15
C MET A 77 -0.53 1.47 -7.98
N TRP A 78 0.10 0.80 -8.95
CA TRP A 78 1.52 0.49 -8.87
C TRP A 78 2.44 1.71 -8.91
N SER A 79 2.02 2.80 -9.56
CA SER A 79 2.81 4.03 -9.65
C SER A 79 2.84 4.84 -8.36
N LYS A 80 2.01 4.51 -7.36
CA LYS A 80 1.82 5.34 -6.15
C LYS A 80 3.10 5.66 -5.41
N PRO A 81 4.04 4.74 -5.17
CA PRO A 81 5.31 5.09 -4.54
C PRO A 81 6.10 6.16 -5.28
N SER A 82 6.09 6.15 -6.61
CA SER A 82 6.79 7.15 -7.43
C SER A 82 6.06 8.49 -7.49
N GLU A 83 4.76 8.52 -7.20
CA GLU A 83 3.96 9.75 -7.16
C GLU A 83 4.16 10.53 -5.86
N ILE A 84 4.34 9.83 -4.73
CA ILE A 84 4.32 10.46 -3.40
C ILE A 84 5.63 10.30 -2.61
N SER A 85 6.61 9.57 -3.12
CA SER A 85 7.90 9.35 -2.44
C SER A 85 9.07 9.33 -3.44
N ASN A 86 10.30 9.19 -2.93
CA ASN A 86 11.49 9.03 -3.76
C ASN A 86 11.71 7.57 -4.24
N TYR A 87 10.74 6.67 -4.04
CA TYR A 87 10.83 5.29 -4.49
C TYR A 87 10.51 5.19 -5.98
N LYS A 88 11.49 4.72 -6.78
CA LYS A 88 11.43 4.77 -8.25
C LYS A 88 10.79 3.55 -8.90
N PHE A 89 10.47 2.51 -8.13
CA PHE A 89 9.92 1.27 -8.63
C PHE A 89 8.43 1.16 -8.29
N ASN A 90 7.77 0.18 -8.88
CA ASN A 90 6.37 -0.11 -8.61
C ASN A 90 6.14 -0.52 -7.16
N GLY A 91 5.02 -0.08 -6.60
CA GLY A 91 4.45 -0.60 -5.36
C GLY A 91 3.46 -1.71 -5.65
N PHE A 92 3.39 -2.70 -4.78
CA PHE A 92 2.36 -3.72 -4.83
C PHE A 92 1.64 -3.74 -3.50
N GLU A 93 0.33 -3.88 -3.54
CA GLU A 93 -0.53 -3.91 -2.38
C GLU A 93 -1.17 -5.30 -2.28
N ILE A 94 -1.22 -5.83 -1.07
CA ILE A 94 -1.98 -7.03 -0.74
C ILE A 94 -3.06 -6.59 0.23
N SER A 95 -4.32 -6.76 -0.16
CA SER A 95 -5.45 -6.55 0.71
C SER A 95 -6.11 -7.91 1.00
N PHE A 96 -6.58 -8.08 2.23
CA PHE A 96 -7.37 -9.23 2.63
C PHE A 96 -8.55 -8.69 3.45
N GLY A 97 -9.75 -8.85 2.90
CA GLY A 97 -11.00 -8.36 3.45
C GLY A 97 -12.14 -9.29 3.03
N TYR A 98 -13.29 -9.16 3.68
CA TYR A 98 -14.46 -10.04 3.55
C TYR A 98 -15.22 -9.87 2.23
#